data_AF-A0A433SQD2-F1
#
_entry.id   AF-A0A433SQD2-F1
#
_cell.length_a   1.000
_cell.length_b   1.000
_cell.length_c   1.000
_cell.angle_alpha   90.00
_cell.angle_beta   90.00
_cell.angle_gamma   90.00
#
_symmetry.space_group_name_H-M   'P 1'
#
loop_
_entity.id
_entity.type
_entity.pdbx_description
1 polymer ?
#
loop_
_entity_poly.entity_id
_entity_poly.type
_entity_poly.pdbx_seq_one_letter_code
_entity_poly.pdbx_strand_id
1 'polypeptide(L)'
;MQSERVLALLDGIWRRAPNATPGFLRGKVQCRLNNTLVWLDNMPDEKKNTTVRFAISQGYQARTSAAIEEKATNLEVQARRKFMAQKRDKRRRNQRSRKIFKSLEGAVVDETLSDQVVVMIDKIKNNVRSLCGLLFTHIWEEDDGGDMLYFGRVKDVKLQTKSSKLKYRISYWAPPQQELDAEDYLITAGDLLADMDLGDLTLC
;
A
#
# COMPACT_ATOMS: atom_id res chain seq x y z
N MET A 1 8.37 40.67 -20.34
CA MET A 1 8.41 40.68 -21.82
C MET A 1 8.76 39.34 -22.47
N GLN A 2 9.92 38.69 -22.23
CA GLN A 2 10.22 37.40 -22.90
C GLN A 2 9.28 36.26 -22.46
N SER A 3 8.98 36.16 -21.16
CA SER A 3 8.03 35.18 -20.61
C SER A 3 6.62 35.34 -21.16
N GLU A 4 6.12 36.56 -21.28
CA GLU A 4 4.80 36.87 -21.85
C GLU A 4 4.70 36.46 -23.32
N ARG A 5 5.77 36.70 -24.10
CA ARG A 5 5.84 36.26 -25.51
C ARG A 5 5.84 34.74 -25.63
N VAL A 6 6.58 34.03 -24.76
CA VAL A 6 6.58 32.56 -24.70
C VAL A 6 5.18 32.02 -24.39
N LEU A 7 4.51 32.61 -23.39
CA LEU A 7 3.17 32.19 -22.98
C LEU A 7 2.11 32.48 -24.07
N ALA A 8 2.16 33.65 -24.70
CA ALA A 8 1.26 34.00 -25.80
C ALA A 8 1.43 33.07 -27.01
N LEU A 9 2.67 32.72 -27.34
CA LEU A 9 2.97 31.74 -28.40
C LEU A 9 2.49 30.34 -28.03
N LEU A 10 2.69 29.92 -26.77
CA LEU A 10 2.25 28.62 -26.29
C LEU A 10 0.73 28.50 -26.33
N ASP A 11 0.00 29.49 -25.81
CA ASP A 11 -1.47 29.55 -25.81
C ASP A 11 -2.02 29.52 -27.25
N GLY A 12 -1.43 30.34 -28.15
CA GLY A 12 -1.84 30.35 -29.55
C GLY A 12 -1.63 29.01 -30.28
N ILE A 13 -0.58 28.24 -29.94
CA ILE A 13 -0.35 26.92 -30.52
C ILE A 13 -1.25 25.87 -29.86
N TRP A 14 -1.46 25.94 -28.54
CA TRP A 14 -2.35 25.04 -27.81
C TRP A 14 -3.77 25.09 -28.37
N ARG A 15 -4.32 26.29 -28.58
CA ARG A 15 -5.67 26.46 -29.14
C ARG A 15 -5.81 25.89 -30.55
N ARG A 16 -4.73 25.88 -31.34
CA ARG A 16 -4.72 25.33 -32.71
C ARG A 16 -4.48 23.83 -32.76
N ALA A 17 -3.85 23.26 -31.73
CA ALA A 17 -3.49 21.86 -31.66
C ALA A 17 -3.65 21.36 -30.21
N PRO A 18 -4.90 21.21 -29.72
CA PRO A 18 -5.17 20.87 -28.33
C PRO A 18 -4.70 19.45 -27.95
N ASN A 19 -4.62 18.55 -28.93
CA ASN A 19 -4.17 17.17 -28.73
C ASN A 19 -2.65 17.00 -28.83
N ALA A 20 -1.89 18.09 -29.04
CA ALA A 20 -0.45 17.99 -29.15
C ALA A 20 0.23 17.79 -27.79
N THR A 21 1.28 16.99 -27.75
CA THR A 21 2.02 16.75 -26.50
C THR A 21 2.70 18.04 -26.01
N PRO A 22 2.81 18.25 -24.68
CA PRO A 22 3.49 19.42 -24.13
C PRO A 22 4.92 19.59 -24.65
N GLY A 23 5.63 18.47 -24.88
CA GLY A 23 6.97 18.47 -25.48
C GLY A 23 6.99 19.02 -26.92
N PHE A 24 6.01 18.67 -27.74
CA PHE A 24 5.87 19.20 -29.10
C PHE A 24 5.58 20.71 -29.08
N LEU A 25 4.64 21.14 -28.23
CA LEU A 25 4.27 22.55 -28.08
C LEU A 25 5.48 23.40 -27.66
N ARG A 26 6.20 22.94 -26.63
CA ARG A 26 7.44 23.57 -26.16
C ARG A 26 8.50 23.63 -27.26
N GLY A 27 8.74 22.53 -27.95
CA GLY A 27 9.72 22.47 -29.04
C GLY A 27 9.39 23.45 -30.17
N LYS A 28 8.11 23.60 -30.51
CA LYS A 28 7.66 24.55 -31.54
C LYS A 28 7.84 26.01 -31.13
N VAL A 29 7.58 26.35 -29.86
CA VAL A 29 7.83 27.69 -29.32
C VAL A 29 9.34 27.99 -29.32
N GLN A 30 10.16 27.07 -28.83
CA GLN A 30 11.62 27.24 -28.81
C GLN A 30 12.22 27.37 -30.22
N CYS A 31 11.74 26.57 -31.17
CA CYS A 31 12.17 26.63 -32.56
C CYS A 31 11.91 28.01 -33.18
N ARG A 32 10.76 28.64 -32.86
CA ARG A 32 10.44 30.00 -33.30
C ARG A 32 11.28 31.06 -32.62
N LEU A 33 11.48 30.96 -31.30
CA LEU A 33 12.25 31.96 -30.56
C LEU A 33 13.74 31.96 -30.93
N ASN A 34 14.28 30.77 -31.23
CA ASN A 34 15.69 30.60 -31.56
C ASN A 34 15.96 30.70 -33.08
N ASN A 35 14.96 31.04 -33.90
CA ASN A 35 15.06 31.08 -35.37
C ASN A 35 15.67 29.80 -35.98
N THR A 36 15.37 28.64 -35.37
CA THR A 36 16.04 27.38 -35.68
C THR A 36 15.80 26.94 -37.13
N LEU A 37 14.62 27.23 -37.69
CA LEU A 37 14.32 26.93 -39.10
C LEU A 37 15.19 27.74 -40.06
N VAL A 38 15.32 29.06 -39.82
CA VAL A 38 16.18 29.94 -40.63
C VAL A 38 17.64 29.50 -40.55
N TRP A 39 18.10 29.10 -39.36
CA TRP A 39 19.43 28.54 -39.17
C TRP A 39 19.63 27.21 -39.92
N LEU A 40 18.64 26.32 -39.92
CA LEU A 40 18.67 25.05 -40.67
C LEU A 40 18.62 25.26 -42.18
N ASP A 41 17.90 26.27 -42.67
CA ASP A 41 17.76 26.55 -44.10
C ASP A 41 19.04 27.17 -44.70
N ASN A 42 19.89 27.78 -43.87
CA ASN A 42 21.19 28.30 -44.28
C ASN A 42 22.31 27.25 -44.30
N MET A 43 22.02 25.99 -43.95
CA MET A 43 23.01 24.90 -43.94
C MET A 43 22.99 24.09 -45.25
N PRO A 44 24.13 23.50 -45.65
CA PRO A 44 24.15 22.49 -46.72
C PRO A 44 23.26 21.30 -46.39
N ASP A 45 22.56 20.76 -47.39
CA ASP A 45 21.54 19.72 -47.23
C ASP A 45 22.05 18.45 -46.52
N GLU A 46 23.28 18.02 -46.79
CA GLU A 46 23.89 16.86 -46.13
C GLU A 46 24.07 17.08 -44.62
N LYS A 47 24.53 18.28 -44.22
CA LYS A 47 24.69 18.64 -42.80
C LYS A 47 23.33 18.81 -42.13
N LYS A 48 22.38 19.48 -42.79
CA LYS A 48 20.99 19.63 -42.33
C LYS A 48 20.35 18.28 -42.01
N ASN A 49 20.43 17.32 -42.94
CA ASN A 49 19.87 15.98 -42.75
C ASN A 49 20.54 15.22 -41.60
N THR A 50 21.86 15.34 -41.47
CA THR A 50 22.61 14.70 -40.38
C THR A 50 22.22 15.27 -39.01
N THR A 51 22.12 16.61 -38.90
CA THR A 51 21.72 17.28 -37.66
C THR A 51 20.28 16.94 -37.27
N VAL A 52 19.36 16.89 -38.23
CA VAL A 52 17.96 16.51 -37.96
C VAL A 52 17.87 15.06 -37.48
N ARG A 53 18.56 14.12 -38.14
CA ARG A 53 18.59 12.71 -37.72
C ARG A 53 19.18 12.53 -36.32
N PHE A 54 20.26 13.26 -36.02
CA PHE A 54 20.86 13.27 -34.69
C PHE A 54 19.89 13.81 -33.63
N ALA A 55 19.21 14.93 -33.90
CA ALA A 55 18.23 15.49 -32.97
C ALA A 55 17.05 14.53 -32.71
N ILE A 56 16.59 13.81 -33.74
CA ILE A 56 15.55 12.79 -33.60
C ILE A 56 16.02 11.64 -32.72
N SER A 57 17.23 11.12 -32.94
CA SER A 57 17.76 9.99 -32.16
C SER A 57 17.98 10.37 -30.70
N GLN A 58 18.53 11.55 -30.43
CA GLN A 58 18.68 12.08 -29.07
C GLN A 58 17.33 12.30 -28.39
N GLY A 59 16.34 12.85 -29.13
CA GLY A 59 14.99 13.01 -28.60
C GLY A 59 14.31 11.68 -28.25
N TYR A 60 14.55 10.63 -29.04
CA TYR A 60 14.06 9.28 -28.73
C TYR A 60 14.73 8.69 -27.49
N GLN A 61 16.05 8.82 -27.38
CA GLN A 61 16.81 8.35 -26.21
C GLN A 61 16.33 9.05 -24.93
N ALA A 62 16.18 10.37 -24.95
CA ALA A 62 15.71 11.15 -23.79
C ALA A 62 14.28 10.77 -23.36
N ARG A 63 13.38 10.49 -24.30
CA ARG A 63 12.03 10.01 -23.97
C ARG A 63 12.05 8.62 -23.34
N THR A 64 12.91 7.75 -23.88
CA THR A 64 13.05 6.38 -23.37
C THR A 64 13.63 6.37 -21.96
N SER A 65 14.68 7.16 -21.70
CA SER A 65 15.27 7.28 -20.36
C SER A 65 14.28 7.88 -19.37
N ALA A 66 13.56 8.95 -19.75
CA ALA A 66 12.54 9.56 -18.90
C ALA A 66 11.42 8.56 -18.55
N ALA A 67 10.97 7.75 -19.51
CA ALA A 67 9.95 6.73 -19.25
C ALA A 67 10.44 5.62 -18.30
N ILE A 68 11.71 5.23 -18.40
CA ILE A 68 12.33 4.25 -17.49
C ILE A 68 12.43 4.82 -16.07
N GLU A 69 12.91 6.05 -15.93
CA GLU A 69 13.00 6.76 -14.65
C GLU A 69 11.61 6.97 -14.02
N GLU A 70 10.62 7.38 -14.81
CA GLU A 70 9.24 7.53 -14.36
C GLU A 70 8.67 6.20 -13.88
N LYS A 71 8.93 5.10 -14.60
CA LYS A 71 8.52 3.76 -14.15
C LYS A 71 9.18 3.38 -12.82
N ALA A 72 10.49 3.60 -12.68
CA ALA A 72 11.23 3.28 -11.46
C ALA A 72 10.73 4.10 -10.26
N THR A 73 10.54 5.41 -10.45
CA THR A 73 9.99 6.29 -9.42
C THR A 73 8.56 5.92 -9.04
N ASN A 74 7.71 5.59 -10.01
CA ASN A 74 6.34 5.12 -9.73
C ASN A 74 6.32 3.82 -8.93
N LEU A 75 7.20 2.87 -9.25
CA LEU A 75 7.34 1.62 -8.48
C LEU A 75 7.77 1.90 -7.03
N GLU A 76 8.76 2.78 -6.83
CA GLU A 76 9.22 3.18 -5.50
C GLU A 76 8.11 3.89 -4.69
N VAL A 77 7.37 4.80 -5.34
CA VAL A 77 6.23 5.49 -4.71
C VAL A 77 5.15 4.48 -4.31
N GLN A 78 4.86 3.49 -5.15
CA GLN A 78 3.90 2.42 -4.82
C GLN A 78 4.39 1.58 -3.64
N ALA A 79 5.65 1.14 -3.64
CA ALA A 79 6.24 0.37 -2.54
C ALA A 79 6.18 1.16 -1.23
N ARG A 80 6.54 2.44 -1.25
CA ARG A 80 6.47 3.31 -0.08
C ARG A 80 5.04 3.53 0.42
N ARG A 81 4.06 3.67 -0.48
CA ARG A 81 2.64 3.77 -0.12
C ARG A 81 2.15 2.49 0.57
N LYS A 82 2.48 1.31 0.02
CA LYS A 82 2.16 0.01 0.64
C LYS A 82 2.75 -0.09 2.05
N PHE A 83 4.04 0.19 2.20
CA PHE A 83 4.71 0.17 3.51
C PHE A 83 4.04 1.11 4.54
N MET A 84 3.69 2.33 4.13
CA MET A 84 3.02 3.28 5.02
C MET A 84 1.60 2.84 5.40
N ALA A 85 0.88 2.19 4.49
CA ALA A 85 -0.42 1.58 4.77
C ALA A 85 -0.29 0.46 5.81
N GLN A 86 0.60 -0.50 5.59
CA GLN A 86 0.89 -1.58 6.55
C GLN A 86 1.28 -1.05 7.94
N LYS A 87 2.11 0.01 7.99
CA LYS A 87 2.48 0.66 9.26
C LYS A 87 1.28 1.29 9.97
N ARG A 88 0.37 1.91 9.23
CA ARG A 88 -0.88 2.50 9.77
C ARG A 88 -1.78 1.40 10.31
N ASP A 89 -1.94 0.30 9.59
CA ASP A 89 -2.81 -0.80 10.00
C ASP A 89 -2.26 -1.52 11.23
N LYS A 90 -0.93 -1.75 11.28
CA LYS A 90 -0.24 -2.22 12.49
C LYS A 90 -0.44 -1.27 13.68
N ARG A 91 -0.41 0.05 13.46
CA ARG A 91 -0.67 1.04 14.52
C ARG A 91 -2.11 0.96 15.01
N ARG A 92 -3.08 0.82 14.10
CA ARG A 92 -4.51 0.67 14.40
C ARG A 92 -4.77 -0.59 15.23
N ARG A 93 -4.22 -1.74 14.80
CA ARG A 93 -4.27 -3.02 15.53
C ARG A 93 -3.68 -2.89 16.93
N ASN A 94 -2.46 -2.37 17.05
CA ASN A 94 -1.82 -2.15 18.35
C ASN A 94 -2.63 -1.23 19.29
N GLN A 95 -3.29 -0.21 18.75
CA GLN A 95 -4.14 0.67 19.54
C GLN A 95 -5.40 -0.06 20.02
N ARG A 96 -6.05 -0.84 19.16
CA ARG A 96 -7.19 -1.71 19.51
C ARG A 96 -6.80 -2.76 20.55
N SER A 97 -5.72 -3.51 20.34
CA SER A 97 -5.23 -4.49 21.32
C SER A 97 -5.01 -3.87 22.69
N ARG A 98 -4.40 -2.67 22.77
CA ARG A 98 -4.18 -1.97 24.05
C ARG A 98 -5.47 -1.60 24.76
N LYS A 99 -6.50 -1.15 24.03
CA LYS A 99 -7.82 -0.84 24.59
C LYS A 99 -8.47 -2.11 25.15
N ILE A 100 -8.45 -3.19 24.38
CA ILE A 100 -8.99 -4.50 24.79
C ILE A 100 -8.27 -5.04 26.03
N PHE A 101 -6.94 -4.92 26.10
CA PHE A 101 -6.20 -5.33 27.30
C PHE A 101 -6.64 -4.58 28.56
N LYS A 102 -6.84 -3.26 28.47
CA LYS A 102 -7.36 -2.48 29.60
C LYS A 102 -8.77 -2.94 30.01
N SER A 103 -9.60 -3.29 29.04
CA SER A 103 -10.94 -3.83 29.32
C SER A 103 -10.89 -5.22 29.95
N LEU A 104 -9.98 -6.10 29.52
CA LEU A 104 -9.73 -7.41 30.13
C LEU A 104 -9.22 -7.29 31.58
N GLU A 105 -8.37 -6.31 31.86
CA GLU A 105 -7.89 -5.99 33.22
C GLU A 105 -8.98 -5.35 34.12
N GLY A 106 -10.15 -5.03 33.57
CA GLY A 106 -11.28 -4.46 34.30
C GLY A 106 -11.18 -2.95 34.55
N ALA A 107 -10.22 -2.26 33.92
CA ALA A 107 -9.97 -0.85 34.19
C ALA A 107 -11.00 0.09 33.53
N VAL A 108 -11.42 -0.18 32.28
CA VAL A 108 -12.38 0.63 31.51
C VAL A 108 -13.03 -0.26 30.44
N VAL A 109 -14.36 -0.26 30.33
CA VAL A 109 -15.07 -0.81 29.16
C VAL A 109 -15.09 0.27 28.09
N ASP A 110 -14.47 0.01 26.94
CA ASP A 110 -14.40 0.97 25.84
C ASP A 110 -15.65 0.82 24.96
N GLU A 111 -16.52 1.83 24.97
CA GLU A 111 -17.77 1.89 24.19
C GLU A 111 -17.55 1.86 22.67
N THR A 112 -16.31 2.00 22.20
CA THR A 112 -15.96 1.95 20.77
C THR A 112 -15.63 0.54 20.26
N LEU A 113 -15.70 -0.48 21.12
CA LEU A 113 -15.55 -1.89 20.74
C LEU A 113 -16.88 -2.44 20.22
N SER A 114 -16.79 -3.40 19.29
CA SER A 114 -17.98 -4.12 18.83
C SER A 114 -18.61 -4.98 19.93
N ASP A 115 -19.94 -5.13 19.89
CA ASP A 115 -20.70 -5.94 20.86
C ASP A 115 -20.17 -7.38 20.97
N GLN A 116 -19.77 -7.96 19.84
CA GLN A 116 -19.18 -9.30 19.79
C GLN A 116 -17.88 -9.38 20.61
N VAL A 117 -17.01 -8.38 20.52
CA VAL A 117 -15.78 -8.30 21.31
C VAL A 117 -16.10 -8.14 22.79
N VAL A 118 -17.06 -7.29 23.14
CA VAL A 118 -17.47 -7.08 24.54
C VAL A 118 -17.97 -8.40 25.16
N VAL A 119 -18.84 -9.13 24.46
CA VAL A 119 -19.33 -10.45 24.90
C VAL A 119 -18.17 -11.43 25.11
N MET A 120 -17.18 -11.42 24.22
CA MET A 120 -16.03 -12.31 24.33
C MET A 120 -15.09 -11.92 25.48
N ILE A 121 -14.91 -10.61 25.74
CA ILE A 121 -14.18 -10.11 26.91
C ILE A 121 -14.82 -10.63 28.20
N ASP A 122 -16.14 -10.54 28.33
CA ASP A 122 -16.85 -11.00 29.52
C ASP A 122 -16.76 -12.52 29.68
N LYS A 123 -16.84 -13.28 28.59
CA LYS A 123 -16.60 -14.74 28.62
C LYS A 123 -15.20 -15.08 29.12
N ILE A 124 -14.16 -14.36 28.67
CA ILE A 124 -12.77 -14.58 29.09
C ILE A 124 -12.58 -14.23 30.56
N LYS A 125 -13.17 -13.12 31.03
CA LYS A 125 -13.13 -12.73 32.45
C LYS A 125 -13.74 -13.78 33.35
N ASN A 126 -14.87 -14.35 32.95
CA ASN A 126 -15.57 -15.38 33.71
C ASN A 126 -14.84 -16.73 33.66
N ASN A 127 -14.32 -17.10 32.49
CA ASN A 127 -13.56 -18.32 32.31
C ASN A 127 -12.49 -18.11 31.23
N VAL A 128 -11.22 -18.12 31.65
CA VAL A 128 -10.08 -17.92 30.77
C VAL A 128 -10.00 -18.98 29.65
N ARG A 129 -10.53 -20.19 29.90
CA ARG A 129 -10.59 -21.29 28.92
C ARG A 129 -11.83 -21.25 28.03
N SER A 130 -12.69 -20.24 28.16
CA SER A 130 -13.94 -20.12 27.37
C SER A 130 -13.72 -20.12 25.86
N LEU A 131 -12.52 -19.73 25.40
CA LEU A 131 -12.18 -19.73 23.98
C LEU A 131 -11.60 -21.06 23.49
N CYS A 132 -11.19 -21.97 24.37
CA CYS A 132 -10.59 -23.24 23.97
C CYS A 132 -11.59 -24.09 23.17
N GLY A 133 -11.12 -24.65 22.06
CA GLY A 133 -11.91 -25.47 21.13
C GLY A 133 -12.59 -24.68 20.01
N LEU A 134 -12.70 -23.35 20.13
CA LEU A 134 -13.34 -22.52 19.11
C LEU A 134 -12.59 -22.58 17.78
N LEU A 135 -13.39 -22.70 16.71
CA LEU A 135 -12.97 -22.63 15.32
C LEU A 135 -13.30 -21.26 14.77
N PHE A 136 -12.39 -20.69 13.98
CA PHE A 136 -12.59 -19.40 13.33
C PHE A 136 -11.82 -19.35 12.02
N THR A 137 -12.17 -18.38 11.19
CA THR A 137 -11.41 -17.99 10.01
C THR A 137 -10.63 -16.71 10.29
N HIS A 138 -9.41 -16.62 9.77
CA HIS A 138 -8.54 -15.47 9.92
C HIS A 138 -7.94 -15.11 8.56
N ILE A 139 -8.00 -13.85 8.17
CA ILE A 139 -7.40 -13.34 6.93
C ILE A 139 -6.06 -12.69 7.28
N TRP A 140 -4.97 -13.18 6.66
CA TRP A 140 -3.63 -12.59 6.78
C TRP A 140 -3.15 -12.10 5.42
N GLU A 141 -2.50 -10.94 5.39
CA GLU A 141 -1.77 -10.44 4.22
C GLU A 141 -0.42 -11.19 4.14
N GLU A 142 -0.18 -11.88 3.02
CA GLU A 142 1.10 -12.54 2.71
C GLU A 142 2.14 -11.57 2.14
N ASP A 143 3.40 -12.03 2.02
CA ASP A 143 4.53 -11.21 1.55
C ASP A 143 4.33 -10.68 0.11
N ASP A 144 3.49 -11.34 -0.69
CA ASP A 144 3.11 -10.90 -2.03
C ASP A 144 2.02 -9.79 -2.04
N GLY A 145 1.47 -9.48 -0.87
CA GLY A 145 0.38 -8.53 -0.65
C GLY A 145 -1.00 -9.09 -0.98
N GLY A 146 -1.12 -10.41 -1.11
CA GLY A 146 -2.40 -11.10 -1.21
C GLY A 146 -2.99 -11.40 0.17
N ASP A 147 -4.31 -11.25 0.29
CA ASP A 147 -5.04 -11.70 1.47
C ASP A 147 -5.30 -13.20 1.37
N MET A 148 -4.79 -13.99 2.32
CA MET A 148 -4.98 -15.43 2.39
C MET A 148 -5.85 -15.82 3.59
N LEU A 149 -6.78 -16.76 3.35
CA LEU A 149 -7.71 -17.26 4.35
C LEU A 149 -7.10 -18.47 5.08
N TYR A 150 -7.01 -18.35 6.39
CA TYR A 150 -6.58 -19.40 7.30
C TYR A 150 -7.75 -19.85 8.17
N PHE A 151 -7.81 -21.13 8.48
CA PHE A 151 -8.62 -21.66 9.56
C PHE A 151 -7.77 -21.73 10.83
N GLY A 152 -8.36 -21.38 11.97
CA GLY A 152 -7.70 -21.38 13.27
C GLY A 152 -8.55 -22.10 14.31
N ARG A 153 -7.90 -22.94 15.13
CA ARG A 153 -8.52 -23.52 16.32
C ARG A 153 -7.74 -23.18 17.57
N VAL A 154 -8.43 -22.64 18.58
CA VAL A 154 -7.83 -22.42 19.91
C VAL A 154 -7.63 -23.77 20.61
N LYS A 155 -6.39 -24.19 20.85
CA LYS A 155 -6.10 -25.47 21.53
C LYS A 155 -6.09 -25.32 23.04
N ASP A 156 -5.26 -24.43 23.56
CA ASP A 156 -5.09 -24.24 25.00
C ASP A 156 -4.77 -22.80 25.39
N VAL A 157 -4.82 -22.54 26.69
CA VAL A 157 -4.38 -21.30 27.31
C VAL A 157 -2.96 -21.49 27.81
N LYS A 158 -2.05 -20.60 27.42
CA LYS A 158 -0.75 -20.45 28.08
C LYS A 158 -0.72 -19.14 28.87
N LEU A 159 -0.72 -19.27 30.20
CA LEU A 159 -0.42 -18.15 31.09
C LEU A 159 1.09 -17.95 31.13
N GLN A 160 1.61 -16.81 30.66
CA GLN A 160 3.03 -16.50 30.78
C GLN A 160 3.28 -15.76 32.09
N THR A 161 4.00 -16.39 33.02
CA THR A 161 4.29 -15.89 34.37
C THR A 161 5.11 -14.58 34.43
N LYS A 162 5.73 -14.14 33.32
CA LYS A 162 6.61 -12.95 33.29
C LYS A 162 5.99 -11.70 32.65
N SER A 163 4.97 -11.85 31.82
CA SER A 163 4.18 -10.73 31.29
C SER A 163 2.74 -11.11 31.54
N SER A 164 2.00 -10.40 32.39
CA SER A 164 0.62 -10.71 32.83
C SER A 164 -0.43 -10.88 31.71
N LYS A 165 -0.01 -10.91 30.44
CA LYS A 165 -0.85 -11.03 29.26
C LYS A 165 -1.23 -12.48 29.03
N LEU A 166 -2.53 -12.72 29.06
CA LEU A 166 -3.15 -13.96 28.66
C LEU A 166 -2.81 -14.29 27.18
N LYS A 167 -2.31 -15.51 26.93
CA LYS A 167 -2.04 -16.02 25.59
C LYS A 167 -2.79 -17.32 25.33
N TYR A 168 -3.20 -17.50 24.08
CA TYR A 168 -3.81 -18.70 23.55
C TYR A 168 -2.84 -19.36 22.58
N ARG A 169 -2.76 -20.69 22.63
CA ARG A 169 -2.15 -21.47 21.56
C ARG A 169 -3.22 -21.78 20.53
N ILE A 170 -2.95 -21.42 19.30
CA ILE A 170 -3.88 -21.55 18.19
C ILE A 170 -3.16 -22.31 17.09
N SER A 171 -3.78 -23.38 16.61
CA SER A 171 -3.30 -24.09 15.44
C SER A 171 -3.94 -23.50 14.20
N TYR A 172 -3.13 -23.13 13.21
CA TYR A 172 -3.58 -22.56 11.94
C TYR A 172 -3.27 -23.49 10.77
N TRP A 173 -4.16 -23.54 9.79
CA TRP A 173 -3.95 -24.23 8.51
C TRP A 173 -4.68 -23.48 7.38
N ALA A 174 -4.18 -23.60 6.15
CA ALA A 174 -4.80 -23.00 4.96
C ALA A 174 -5.30 -24.09 4.00
N PRO A 175 -6.38 -23.87 3.24
CA PRO A 175 -6.76 -24.79 2.16
C PRO A 175 -5.61 -24.95 1.14
N PRO A 176 -5.31 -26.18 0.66
CA PRO A 176 -6.02 -27.44 0.86
C PRO A 176 -5.55 -28.27 2.07
N GLN A 177 -4.67 -27.75 2.92
CA GLN A 177 -4.15 -28.44 4.11
C GLN A 177 -5.29 -28.75 5.09
N GLN A 178 -5.07 -29.77 5.93
CA GLN A 178 -6.01 -30.18 6.96
C GLN A 178 -5.54 -29.74 8.35
N GLU A 179 -6.43 -29.80 9.35
CA GLU A 179 -6.08 -29.47 10.74
C GLU A 179 -4.93 -30.33 11.29
N LEU A 180 -4.70 -31.51 10.73
CA LEU A 180 -3.58 -32.39 11.11
C LEU A 180 -2.21 -31.80 10.74
N ASP A 181 -2.15 -30.97 9.71
CA ASP A 181 -0.93 -30.31 9.23
C ASP A 181 -0.77 -28.91 9.85
N ALA A 182 -1.62 -28.56 10.82
CA ALA A 182 -1.69 -27.22 11.37
C ALA A 182 -0.46 -26.85 12.20
N GLU A 183 -0.06 -25.59 12.09
CA GLU A 183 1.05 -25.02 12.84
C GLU A 183 0.56 -24.26 14.07
N ASP A 184 1.24 -24.45 15.21
CA ASP A 184 0.88 -23.83 16.48
C ASP A 184 1.53 -22.46 16.67
N TYR A 185 0.68 -21.44 16.85
CA TYR A 185 1.07 -20.07 17.15
C TYR A 185 0.61 -19.64 18.55
N LEU A 186 1.39 -18.78 19.20
CA LEU A 186 1.02 -18.18 20.49
C LEU A 186 0.57 -16.73 20.28
N ILE A 187 -0.73 -16.49 20.41
CA ILE A 187 -1.33 -15.17 20.21
C ILE A 187 -1.89 -14.67 21.54
N THR A 188 -1.79 -13.36 21.79
CA THR A 188 -2.36 -12.77 23.00
C THR A 188 -3.87 -12.61 22.88
N ALA A 189 -4.60 -12.66 24.00
CA ALA A 189 -6.04 -12.45 24.01
C ALA A 189 -6.43 -11.07 23.42
N GLY A 190 -5.65 -10.04 23.73
CA GLY A 190 -5.89 -8.68 23.21
C GLY A 190 -5.69 -8.58 21.70
N ASP A 191 -4.68 -9.25 21.14
CA ASP A 191 -4.47 -9.25 19.68
C ASP A 191 -5.54 -10.07 18.96
N LEU A 192 -5.90 -11.25 19.48
CA LEU A 192 -6.94 -12.10 18.92
C LEU A 192 -8.29 -11.37 18.81
N LEU A 193 -8.68 -10.68 19.89
CA LEU A 193 -9.92 -9.90 19.92
C LEU A 193 -9.81 -8.62 19.09
N ALA A 194 -8.62 -8.04 18.94
CA ALA A 194 -8.42 -6.89 18.06
C ALA A 194 -8.64 -7.28 16.59
N ASP A 195 -8.16 -8.46 16.19
CA ASP A 195 -8.37 -9.00 14.84
C ASP A 195 -9.86 -9.24 14.58
N MET A 196 -10.59 -9.71 15.60
CA MET A 196 -12.05 -9.86 15.52
C MET A 196 -12.77 -8.51 15.42
N ASP A 197 -12.35 -7.48 16.19
CA ASP A 197 -12.92 -6.13 16.13
C ASP A 197 -12.67 -5.44 14.78
N LEU A 198 -11.54 -5.76 14.15
CA LEU A 198 -11.15 -5.22 12.85
C LEU A 198 -11.77 -5.98 11.67
N GLY A 199 -12.40 -7.13 11.91
CA GLY A 199 -13.00 -7.99 10.90
C GLY A 199 -12.03 -8.94 10.21
N ASP A 200 -10.77 -8.98 10.66
CA ASP A 200 -9.75 -9.90 10.13
C ASP A 200 -9.99 -11.34 10.63
N LEU A 201 -10.69 -11.49 11.76
CA LEU A 201 -11.07 -12.77 12.35
C LEU A 201 -12.60 -12.90 12.48
N THR A 202 -13.15 -14.01 11.99
CA THR A 202 -14.58 -14.32 12.08
C THR A 202 -14.78 -15.70 12.71
N LEU A 203 -15.67 -15.80 13.70
CA LEU A 203 -16.03 -17.07 14.33
C LEU A 203 -16.86 -17.93 13.38
N CYS A 204 -16.61 -19.24 13.35
CA CYS A 204 -17.37 -20.23 12.60
C CYS A 204 -18.54 -20.80 13.41
#